data_AF-A0A7Y2HN86-F1
#
_entry.id   AF-A0A7Y2HN86-F1
#
_cell.length_a   1.000
_cell.length_b   1.000
_cell.length_c   1.000
_cell.angle_alpha   90.00
_cell.angle_beta   90.00
_cell.angle_gamma   90.00
#
_symmetry.space_group_name_H-M   'P 1'
#
loop_
_entity.id
_entity.type
_entity.pdbx_description
1 polymer ?
#
loop_
_entity_poly.entity_id
_entity_poly.type
_entity_poly.pdbx_seq_one_letter_code
_entity_poly.pdbx_strand_id
1 'polypeptide(L)'
;MSRHPRHPNLHVVDHPLIRHKLSYLRARTTPTKEFKELVDEIAMLMAFEATRDLETEEVTVRTPLEDTAAQRIRGKKLVVVPILRAGLGMV
;
A
#
# COMPACT_ATOMS: atom_id res chain seq x y z
N MET A 1 -2.05 -12.16 -0.42
CA MET A 1 -1.35 -12.31 0.88
C MET A 1 -1.47 -13.75 1.37
N SER A 2 -0.40 -14.30 1.94
CA SER A 2 -0.43 -15.59 2.65
C SER A 2 -0.21 -15.38 4.16
N ARG A 3 -0.91 -16.15 5.00
CA ARG A 3 -0.69 -16.12 6.45
C ARG A 3 0.56 -16.93 6.80
N HIS A 4 1.37 -16.43 7.71
CA HIS A 4 2.58 -17.13 8.15
C HIS A 4 2.22 -18.30 9.08
N PRO A 5 2.78 -19.51 8.88
CA PRO A 5 2.36 -20.73 9.59
C PRO A 5 2.59 -20.69 11.11
N ARG A 6 3.59 -19.94 11.58
CA ARG A 6 3.89 -19.78 13.02
C ARG A 6 3.35 -18.50 13.64
N HIS A 7 2.84 -17.57 12.83
CA HIS A 7 2.44 -16.22 13.29
C HIS A 7 1.09 -15.86 12.69
N PRO A 8 -0.02 -16.07 13.43
CA PRO A 8 -1.38 -16.02 12.85
C PRO A 8 -1.80 -14.63 12.36
N ASN A 9 -1.21 -13.57 12.92
CA ASN A 9 -1.48 -12.17 12.56
C ASN A 9 -0.46 -11.61 11.56
N LEU A 10 0.50 -12.41 11.10
CA LEU A 10 1.48 -11.99 10.10
C LEU A 10 0.99 -12.37 8.71
N HIS A 11 0.82 -11.34 7.87
CA HIS A 11 0.45 -11.47 6.48
C HIS A 11 1.66 -11.16 5.60
N VAL A 12 2.03 -12.10 4.72
CA VAL A 12 3.10 -11.93 3.73
C VAL A 12 2.49 -11.49 2.41
N VAL A 13 2.89 -10.31 1.93
CA VAL A 13 2.46 -9.79 0.62
C VAL A 13 3.32 -10.42 -0.48
N ASP A 14 2.89 -11.57 -0.98
CA ASP A 14 3.56 -12.30 -2.06
C ASP A 14 3.00 -11.89 -3.44
N HIS A 15 3.33 -10.67 -3.87
CA HIS A 15 3.01 -10.17 -5.22
C HIS A 15 4.28 -10.13 -6.09
N PRO A 16 4.25 -10.59 -7.36
CA PRO A 16 5.44 -10.62 -8.23
C PRO A 16 6.17 -9.28 -8.35
N LEU A 17 5.44 -8.16 -8.46
CA LEU A 17 6.05 -6.83 -8.55
C LEU A 17 6.79 -6.42 -7.26
N ILE A 18 6.24 -6.77 -6.08
CA ILE A 18 6.92 -6.49 -4.81
C ILE A 18 8.19 -7.32 -4.71
N ARG A 19 8.14 -8.61 -5.07
CA ARG A 19 9.32 -9.48 -5.09
C ARG A 19 10.41 -8.99 -6.05
N HIS A 20 10.02 -8.53 -7.23
CA HIS A 20 10.92 -7.95 -8.21
C HIS A 20 11.62 -6.69 -7.66
N LYS A 21 10.84 -5.72 -7.17
CA LYS A 21 11.38 -4.47 -6.57
C LYS A 21 12.25 -4.75 -5.33
N LEU A 22 11.82 -5.69 -4.48
CA LEU A 22 12.58 -6.10 -3.30
C LEU A 22 13.94 -6.72 -3.66
N SER A 23 14.05 -7.35 -4.83
CA SER A 23 15.32 -7.91 -5.30
C SER A 23 16.34 -6.81 -5.62
N TYR A 24 15.91 -5.72 -6.27
CA TYR A 24 16.76 -4.54 -6.47
C TYR A 24 17.06 -3.83 -5.15
N LEU A 25 16.06 -3.67 -4.28
CA LEU A 25 16.27 -3.03 -2.98
C LEU A 25 17.31 -3.77 -2.11
N ARG A 26 17.43 -5.10 -2.26
CA ARG A 26 18.43 -5.93 -1.58
C ARG A 26 19.80 -5.94 -2.27
N ALA A 27 19.90 -5.54 -3.53
CA ALA A 27 21.15 -5.57 -4.26
C ALA A 27 22.11 -4.46 -3.75
N ARG A 28 23.35 -4.84 -3.41
CA ARG A 28 24.38 -3.89 -2.92
C ARG A 28 24.77 -2.82 -3.93
N THR A 29 24.52 -3.09 -5.21
CA THR A 29 24.84 -2.19 -6.33
C THR A 29 23.78 -1.12 -6.55
N THR A 30 22.62 -1.20 -5.89
CA THR A 30 21.51 -0.26 -6.06
C THR A 30 21.89 1.12 -5.52
N PRO A 31 21.86 2.17 -6.35
CA PRO A 31 22.20 3.52 -5.91
C PRO A 31 21.21 4.05 -4.86
N THR A 32 21.67 4.96 -4.00
CA THR A 32 20.86 5.53 -2.91
C THR A 32 19.56 6.20 -3.37
N LYS A 33 19.55 6.80 -4.56
CA LYS A 33 18.34 7.41 -5.12
C LYS A 33 17.28 6.34 -5.43
N GLU A 34 17.66 5.34 -6.21
CA GLU A 34 16.78 4.23 -6.60
C GLU A 34 16.31 3.44 -5.38
N PHE A 35 17.17 3.24 -4.38
CA PHE A 35 16.78 2.61 -3.12
C PHE A 35 15.59 3.33 -2.46
N LYS A 36 15.61 4.66 -2.39
CA LYS A 36 14.53 5.44 -1.78
C LYS A 36 13.24 5.35 -2.59
N GLU A 37 13.34 5.43 -3.93
CA GLU A 37 12.20 5.28 -4.84
C GLU A 37 11.57 3.89 -4.68
N LEU A 38 12.38 2.83 -4.60
CA LEU A 38 11.90 1.46 -4.38
C LEU A 38 11.21 1.27 -3.02
N VAL A 39 11.68 1.92 -1.95
CA VAL A 39 11.02 1.86 -0.64
C VAL A 39 9.61 2.44 -0.73
N ASP A 40 9.47 3.62 -1.34
CA ASP A 40 8.18 4.30 -1.51
C ASP A 40 7.21 3.47 -2.36
N GLU A 41 7.68 2.96 -3.50
CA GLU A 41 6.87 2.11 -4.38
C GLU A 41 6.40 0.82 -3.69
N ILE A 42 7.28 0.16 -2.94
CA ILE A 42 6.92 -1.05 -2.18
C ILE A 42 5.93 -0.69 -1.07
N ALA A 43 6.12 0.44 -0.38
CA ALA A 43 5.19 0.91 0.65
C ALA A 43 3.79 1.16 0.07
N MET A 44 3.68 1.79 -1.09
CA MET A 44 2.41 2.03 -1.78
C MET A 44 1.71 0.72 -2.17
N LEU A 45 2.45 -0.26 -2.72
CA LEU A 45 1.90 -1.57 -3.07
C LEU A 45 1.44 -2.35 -1.83
N MET A 46 2.17 -2.26 -0.72
CA MET A 46 1.75 -2.85 0.55
C MET A 46 0.52 -2.17 1.11
N ALA A 47 0.43 -0.84 1.03
CA ALA A 47 -0.73 -0.08 1.48
C ALA A 47 -1.99 -0.48 0.71
N PHE A 48 -1.91 -0.64 -0.61
CA PHE A 48 -3.00 -1.12 -1.45
C PHE A 48 -3.55 -2.48 -0.99
N GLU A 49 -2.66 -3.41 -0.62
CA GLU A 49 -3.09 -4.71 -0.08
C GLU A 49 -3.59 -4.61 1.36
N ALA A 50 -2.99 -3.75 2.19
CA ALA A 50 -3.39 -3.55 3.58
C ALA A 50 -4.76 -2.87 3.73
N THR A 51 -5.19 -2.09 2.73
CA THR A 51 -6.49 -1.40 2.71
C THR A 51 -7.59 -2.16 1.96
N ARG A 52 -7.36 -3.43 1.62
CA ARG A 52 -8.31 -4.28 0.86
C ARG A 52 -9.69 -4.41 1.51
N ASP A 53 -9.74 -4.42 2.84
CA ASP A 53 -10.97 -4.66 3.61
C ASP A 53 -11.63 -3.36 4.11
N LEU A 54 -11.26 -2.19 3.57
CA LEU A 54 -11.90 -0.93 3.93
C LEU A 54 -13.38 -0.93 3.52
N GLU A 55 -14.25 -0.57 4.46
CA GLU A 55 -15.67 -0.41 4.21
C GLU A 55 -15.92 0.75 3.22
N THR A 56 -16.94 0.60 2.38
CA THR A 56 -17.41 1.66 1.49
C THR A 56 -18.88 2.01 1.76
N GLU A 57 -19.27 3.21 1.37
CA GLU A 57 -20.64 3.70 1.40
C GLU A 57 -21.03 4.23 0.00
N GLU A 58 -22.31 4.08 -0.33
CA GLU A 58 -22.87 4.59 -1.57
C GLU A 58 -23.09 6.11 -1.47
N VAL A 59 -22.65 6.83 -2.50
CA VAL A 59 -22.83 8.28 -2.63
C VAL A 59 -23.32 8.62 -4.03
N THR A 60 -24.23 9.58 -4.15
CA THR A 60 -24.63 10.11 -5.45
C THR A 60 -23.57 11.10 -5.95
N VAL A 61 -23.10 10.92 -7.19
CA VAL A 61 -22.15 11.82 -7.85
C VAL A 61 -22.68 12.27 -9.20
N ARG A 62 -22.43 13.53 -9.55
CA ARG A 62 -22.76 14.08 -10.86
C ARG A 62 -21.62 13.85 -11.84
N THR A 63 -21.86 13.02 -12.84
CA THR A 63 -20.93 12.84 -13.97
C THR A 63 -21.21 13.90 -15.05
N PRO A 64 -20.36 14.02 -16.08
CA PRO A 64 -20.66 14.90 -17.22
C PRO A 64 -21.97 14.57 -17.95
N LEU A 65 -22.50 13.35 -17.78
CA LEU A 65 -23.71 12.89 -18.47
C LEU A 65 -24.95 12.88 -17.56
N GLU A 66 -24.82 12.35 -16.34
CA GLU A 66 -25.94 12.14 -15.41
C GLU A 66 -25.49 11.95 -13.95
N ASP A 67 -26.46 11.95 -13.03
CA ASP A 67 -26.24 11.56 -11.64
C ASP A 67 -26.21 10.03 -11.51
N THR A 68 -25.22 9.50 -10.79
CA THR A 68 -25.03 8.05 -10.64
C THR A 68 -24.60 7.66 -9.22
N ALA A 69 -24.83 6.41 -8.84
CA ALA A 69 -24.36 5.83 -7.58
C ALA A 69 -22.88 5.44 -7.70
N ALA A 70 -22.06 5.92 -6.77
CA ALA A 70 -20.64 5.60 -6.68
C ALA A 70 -20.28 5.13 -5.26
N GLN A 71 -19.13 4.45 -5.13
CA GLN A 71 -18.62 3.97 -3.85
C GLN A 71 -17.55 4.92 -3.32
N ARG A 72 -17.62 5.27 -2.03
CA ARG A 72 -16.60 6.05 -1.32
C ARG A 72 -16.18 5.31 -0.07
N ILE A 73 -14.91 5.41 0.32
CA ILE A 73 -14.42 4.82 1.58
C ILE A 73 -15.23 5.42 2.74
N ARG A 74 -15.81 4.53 3.56
CA ARG A 74 -16.66 4.87 4.69
C ARG A 74 -15.83 5.23 5.92
N GLY A 75 -16.30 6.21 6.70
CA GLY A 75 -15.74 6.53 8.01
C GLY A 75 -14.66 7.61 8.02
N LYS A 76 -13.88 7.66 9.12
CA LYS A 76 -12.89 8.72 9.38
C LYS A 76 -11.61 8.51 8.58
N LYS A 77 -10.91 9.62 8.32
CA LYS A 77 -9.61 9.65 7.61
C LYS A 77 -8.60 8.72 8.28
N LEU A 78 -7.94 7.89 7.48
CA LEU A 78 -6.80 7.07 7.92
C LEU A 78 -5.64 7.97 8.37
N VAL A 79 -4.86 7.48 9.34
CA VAL A 79 -3.67 8.16 9.84
C VAL A 79 -2.47 7.25 9.59
N VAL A 80 -1.44 7.78 8.93
CA VAL A 80 -0.17 7.09 8.71
C VAL A 80 0.85 7.64 9.70
N VAL A 81 1.50 6.76 10.46
CA VAL A 81 2.47 7.13 11.51
C VAL A 81 3.83 6.49 11.20
N PRO A 82 4.79 7.23 10.61
CA PRO A 82 6.12 6.71 10.36
C PRO A 82 6.95 6.66 11.64
N ILE A 83 7.70 5.56 11.83
CA ILE A 83 8.73 5.48 12.88
C ILE A 83 10.04 6.04 12.34
N LEU A 84 10.53 7.10 12.99
CA LEU A 84 11.70 7.84 12.51
C LEU A 84 13.02 7.08 12.74
N ARG A 85 14.04 7.25 11.89
CA ARG A 85 14.07 8.09 10.67
C ARG A 85 13.70 7.36 9.39
N ALA A 86 13.95 6.04 9.34
CA ALA A 86 13.82 5.26 8.11
C ALA A 86 12.37 5.14 7.61
N GLY A 87 11.38 5.22 8.51
CA GLY A 87 9.96 5.18 8.13
C GLY A 87 9.52 6.36 7.27
N LEU A 88 10.29 7.45 7.20
CA LEU A 88 9.97 8.59 6.33
C LEU A 88 10.09 8.25 4.84
N GLY A 89 10.83 7.19 4.48
CA GLY A 89 10.90 6.75 3.08
C GLY A 89 9.66 5.98 2.60
N MET A 90 8.70 5.69 3.50
CA MET A 90 7.50 4.90 3.22
C MET A 90 6.22 5.74 3.16
N VAL A 91 6.32 7.06 3.31
CA VAL A 91 5.20 8.00 3.45
C VAL A 91 5.44 9.26 2.64
#